data_AF-A0A3M0YW36-F1
#
_entry.id   AF-A0A3M0YW36-F1
#
_cell.length_a   1.000
_cell.length_b   1.000
_cell.length_c   1.000
_cell.angle_alpha   90.00
_cell.angle_beta   90.00
_cell.angle_gamma   90.00
#
_symmetry.space_group_name_H-M   'P 1'
#
loop_
_entity.id
_entity.type
_entity.pdbx_description
1 polymer ?
#
loop_
_entity_poly.entity_id
_entity_poly.type
_entity_poly.pdbx_seq_one_letter_code
_entity_poly.pdbx_strand_id
1 'polypeptide(L)'
;MKESSPAVFLDRDGTLIEDIGAVTDEAQIELYEWTIDALRRLREAGFKLFVVSNQDKVAGGELTMAEVERIHRWLDEFFCQHGIEITRWYVCPHGPGAGCQCRKPSPFFLHQAAEEFHLDLSRSFMIGDHAADVRAGRAAGACGLYLLTGHGIRHLTSVPDDFLVFRHLGDAVDWILKYPRGMVSLQQAIAEAAACIRNGKLVVFPTETVYGLGADAFNATAVADIFAAKQRPLADPLIVHIADRAQLDDLVQALPAVAERLC
;
A
#
# COMPACT_ATOMS: atom_id res chain seq x y z
N MET A 1 -15.22 26.10 -11.16
CA MET A 1 -15.21 24.64 -10.92
C MET A 1 -14.58 24.42 -9.57
N LYS A 2 -15.20 23.65 -8.66
CA LYS A 2 -14.52 23.22 -7.43
C LYS A 2 -13.36 22.30 -7.84
N GLU A 3 -12.15 22.58 -7.38
CA GLU A 3 -11.02 21.65 -7.56
C GLU A 3 -11.34 20.33 -6.85
N SER A 4 -11.12 19.22 -7.55
CA SER A 4 -11.31 17.89 -6.99
C SER A 4 -10.17 17.54 -6.03
N SER A 5 -10.53 17.07 -4.83
CA SER A 5 -9.55 16.76 -3.77
C SER A 5 -9.15 15.28 -3.78
N PRO A 6 -7.89 14.93 -3.51
CA PRO A 6 -7.52 13.53 -3.29
C PRO A 6 -8.02 13.05 -1.91
N ALA A 7 -8.15 11.72 -1.77
CA ALA A 7 -8.60 11.09 -0.54
C ALA A 7 -7.78 9.84 -0.19
N VAL A 8 -7.81 9.48 1.09
CA VAL A 8 -7.32 8.19 1.57
C VAL A 8 -8.47 7.48 2.26
N PHE A 9 -8.81 6.32 1.72
CA PHE A 9 -9.78 5.37 2.27
C PHE A 9 -9.02 4.33 3.07
N LEU A 10 -9.46 4.09 4.30
CA LEU A 10 -8.78 3.24 5.28
C LEU A 10 -9.75 2.15 5.70
N ASP A 11 -9.30 0.89 5.74
CA ASP A 11 -9.98 -0.09 6.59
C ASP A 11 -9.84 0.29 8.07
N ARG A 12 -10.71 -0.24 8.93
CA ARG A 12 -10.66 0.00 10.37
C ARG A 12 -9.79 -1.05 11.06
N ASP A 13 -10.28 -2.29 11.06
CA ASP A 13 -9.69 -3.43 11.75
C ASP A 13 -8.44 -3.88 11.00
N GLY A 14 -7.38 -4.19 11.73
CA GLY A 14 -6.09 -4.57 11.14
C GLY A 14 -5.35 -3.43 10.44
N THR A 15 -5.90 -2.21 10.43
CA THR A 15 -5.32 -1.05 9.73
C THR A 15 -5.14 0.15 10.66
N LEU A 16 -6.21 0.63 11.29
CA LEU A 16 -6.17 1.71 12.28
C LEU A 16 -6.02 1.17 13.70
N ILE A 17 -6.73 0.07 13.97
CA ILE A 17 -6.79 -0.62 15.26
C ILE A 17 -6.46 -2.11 15.07
N GLU A 18 -6.10 -2.79 16.14
CA GLU A 18 -5.93 -4.24 16.11
C GLU A 18 -7.22 -4.97 15.72
N ASP A 19 -7.10 -6.02 14.90
CA ASP A 19 -8.24 -6.87 14.54
C ASP A 19 -8.46 -7.95 15.60
N ILE A 20 -9.50 -7.75 16.41
CA ILE A 20 -9.98 -8.71 17.40
C ILE A 20 -11.33 -9.34 17.00
N GLY A 21 -11.79 -9.10 15.77
CA GLY A 21 -13.11 -9.49 15.28
C GLY A 21 -14.23 -8.57 15.77
N ALA A 22 -15.07 -9.05 16.69
CA ALA A 22 -16.23 -8.29 17.15
C ALA A 22 -15.85 -7.32 18.28
N VAL A 23 -15.68 -6.03 17.93
CA VAL A 23 -15.47 -4.95 18.90
C VAL A 23 -16.82 -4.47 19.42
N THR A 24 -17.12 -4.76 20.69
CA THR A 24 -18.37 -4.37 21.36
C THR A 24 -18.16 -3.22 22.35
N ASP A 25 -16.93 -3.01 22.82
CA ASP A 25 -16.56 -2.04 23.87
C ASP A 25 -15.30 -1.26 23.48
N GLU A 26 -15.28 0.04 23.79
CA GLU A 26 -14.14 0.93 23.53
C GLU A 26 -12.87 0.53 24.29
N ALA A 27 -13.00 -0.14 25.44
CA ALA A 27 -11.87 -0.65 26.21
C ALA A 27 -11.13 -1.80 25.50
N GLN A 28 -11.73 -2.39 24.45
CA GLN A 28 -11.11 -3.41 23.62
C GLN A 28 -10.31 -2.81 22.46
N ILE A 29 -10.41 -1.50 22.24
CA ILE A 29 -9.78 -0.83 21.12
C ILE A 29 -8.31 -0.56 21.46
N GLU A 30 -7.43 -1.18 20.69
CA GLU A 30 -6.01 -0.87 20.69
C GLU A 30 -5.64 -0.27 19.33
N LEU A 31 -5.22 1.00 19.32
CA LEU A 31 -4.65 1.61 18.13
C LEU A 31 -3.22 1.14 17.93
N TYR A 32 -2.83 0.95 16.68
CA TYR A 32 -1.41 0.83 16.37
C TYR A 32 -0.67 2.14 16.68
N GLU A 33 0.58 2.02 17.14
CA GLU A 33 1.41 3.16 17.59
C GLU A 33 1.60 4.24 16.53
N TRP A 34 1.59 3.87 15.25
CA TRP A 34 1.77 4.78 14.11
C TRP A 34 0.46 5.42 13.63
N THR A 35 -0.72 4.99 14.10
CA THR A 35 -2.00 5.39 13.51
C THR A 35 -2.22 6.91 13.60
N ILE A 36 -2.04 7.51 14.78
CA ILE A 36 -2.29 8.95 14.98
C ILE A 36 -1.36 9.79 14.11
N ASP A 37 -0.06 9.52 14.12
CA ASP A 37 0.90 10.27 13.32
C ASP A 37 0.65 10.11 11.81
N ALA A 38 0.35 8.89 11.36
CA ALA A 38 0.04 8.60 9.96
C ALA A 38 -1.17 9.39 9.46
N LEU A 39 -2.29 9.38 10.20
CA LEU A 39 -3.49 10.11 9.81
C LEU A 39 -3.27 11.63 9.82
N ARG A 40 -2.57 12.16 10.82
CA ARG A 40 -2.22 13.58 10.90
C ARG A 40 -1.42 14.02 9.69
N ARG A 41 -0.40 13.25 9.30
CA ARG A 41 0.45 13.55 8.14
C ARG A 41 -0.32 13.53 6.82
N LEU A 42 -1.27 12.62 6.65
CA LEU A 42 -2.15 12.61 5.48
C LEU A 42 -3.06 13.85 5.44
N ARG A 43 -3.59 14.28 6.60
CA ARG A 43 -4.37 15.53 6.70
C ARG A 43 -3.54 16.76 6.37
N GLU A 44 -2.34 16.87 6.93
CA GLU A 44 -1.40 17.96 6.67
C GLU A 44 -1.01 18.03 5.18
N ALA A 45 -0.96 16.87 4.49
CA ALA A 45 -0.72 16.79 3.06
C ALA A 45 -1.96 17.09 2.18
N GLY A 46 -3.11 17.41 2.79
CA GLY A 46 -4.33 17.83 2.09
C GLY A 46 -5.25 16.69 1.63
N PHE A 47 -5.05 15.46 2.13
CA PHE A 47 -5.98 14.36 1.87
C PHE A 47 -7.23 14.46 2.75
N LYS A 48 -8.39 14.16 2.16
CA LYS A 48 -9.60 13.82 2.93
C LYS A 48 -9.52 12.37 3.39
N LEU A 49 -9.92 12.11 4.63
CA LEU A 49 -9.83 10.77 5.22
C LEU A 49 -11.20 10.13 5.32
N PHE A 50 -11.30 8.88 4.89
CA PHE A 50 -12.52 8.10 4.93
C PHE A 50 -12.22 6.74 5.54
N VAL A 51 -13.12 6.23 6.38
CA VAL A 51 -13.03 4.86 6.86
C VAL A 51 -14.08 4.01 6.14
N VAL A 52 -13.66 2.87 5.58
CA VAL A 52 -14.53 1.95 4.83
C VAL A 52 -14.32 0.55 5.39
N SER A 53 -15.30 0.05 6.16
CA SER A 53 -15.18 -1.20 6.90
C SER A 53 -16.28 -2.21 6.55
N ASN A 54 -15.90 -3.49 6.44
CA ASN A 54 -16.83 -4.60 6.35
C ASN A 54 -17.08 -5.14 7.77
N GLN A 55 -18.32 -5.10 8.26
CA GLN A 55 -18.73 -5.60 9.58
C GLN A 55 -19.69 -6.79 9.42
N ASP A 56 -19.20 -7.93 8.92
CA ASP A 56 -20.04 -9.14 8.72
C ASP A 56 -20.56 -9.77 10.01
N LYS A 57 -19.93 -9.47 11.13
CA LYS A 57 -20.42 -9.82 12.47
C LYS A 57 -21.83 -9.30 12.75
N VAL A 58 -22.25 -8.24 12.06
CA VAL A 58 -23.65 -7.77 12.09
C VAL A 58 -24.60 -8.76 11.43
N ALA A 59 -24.25 -9.28 10.24
CA ALA A 59 -25.04 -10.31 9.58
C ALA A 59 -25.10 -11.63 10.36
N GLY A 60 -24.06 -11.93 11.14
CA GLY A 60 -24.03 -13.09 12.04
C GLY A 60 -24.82 -12.93 13.34
N GLY A 61 -25.30 -11.71 13.65
CA GLY A 61 -25.96 -11.39 14.92
C GLY A 61 -25.02 -11.31 16.14
N GLU A 62 -23.70 -11.36 15.91
CA GLU A 62 -22.67 -11.18 16.94
C GLU A 62 -22.52 -9.70 17.33
N LEU A 63 -22.90 -8.78 16.43
CA LEU A 63 -22.91 -7.34 16.63
C LEU A 63 -24.21 -6.73 16.10
N THR A 64 -24.63 -5.62 16.68
CA THR A 64 -25.71 -4.78 16.15
C THR A 64 -25.13 -3.55 15.44
N MET A 65 -25.88 -2.99 14.49
CA MET A 65 -25.49 -1.72 13.86
C MET A 65 -25.33 -0.58 14.88
N ALA A 66 -26.16 -0.56 15.93
CA ALA A 66 -26.06 0.45 16.97
C ALA A 66 -24.74 0.36 17.75
N GLU A 67 -24.24 -0.86 18.02
CA GLU A 67 -22.93 -1.06 18.64
C GLU A 67 -21.80 -0.60 17.73
N VAL A 68 -21.85 -0.95 16.43
CA VAL A 68 -20.86 -0.48 15.44
C VAL A 68 -20.82 1.04 15.38
N GLU A 69 -21.99 1.70 15.27
CA GLU A 69 -22.11 3.16 15.23
C GLU A 69 -21.62 3.83 16.52
N ARG A 70 -21.81 3.18 17.68
CA ARG A 70 -21.30 3.65 18.96
C ARG A 70 -19.77 3.63 18.99
N ILE A 71 -19.16 2.54 18.55
CA ILE A 71 -17.70 2.39 18.43
C ILE A 71 -17.13 3.42 17.44
N HIS A 72 -17.76 3.61 16.28
CA HIS A 72 -17.31 4.59 15.30
C HIS A 72 -17.37 6.02 15.81
N ARG A 73 -18.43 6.37 16.55
CA ARG A 73 -18.53 7.70 17.18
C ARG A 73 -17.43 7.93 18.21
N TRP A 74 -17.16 6.93 19.05
CA TRP A 74 -16.07 7.02 20.02
C TRP A 74 -14.71 7.20 19.33
N LEU A 75 -14.43 6.42 18.28
CA LEU A 75 -13.22 6.57 17.48
C LEU A 75 -13.12 7.94 16.80
N ASP A 76 -14.22 8.45 16.26
CA ASP A 76 -14.29 9.77 15.63
C ASP A 76 -13.97 10.88 16.64
N GLU A 77 -14.57 10.83 17.83
CA GLU A 77 -14.27 11.75 18.94
C GLU A 77 -12.83 11.64 19.40
N PHE A 78 -12.30 10.42 19.53
CA PHE A 78 -10.91 10.16 19.91
C PHE A 78 -9.92 10.75 18.90
N PHE A 79 -10.15 10.53 17.59
CA PHE A 79 -9.33 11.12 16.54
C PHE A 79 -9.44 12.64 16.51
N CYS A 80 -10.65 13.19 16.70
CA CYS A 80 -10.87 14.63 16.75
C CYS A 80 -10.10 15.31 17.89
N GLN A 81 -10.04 14.68 19.07
CA GLN A 81 -9.22 15.14 20.20
C GLN A 81 -7.72 15.19 19.87
N HIS A 82 -7.26 14.37 18.92
CA HIS A 82 -5.89 14.38 18.41
C HIS A 82 -5.71 15.24 17.14
N GLY A 83 -6.69 16.09 16.81
CA GLY A 83 -6.66 16.99 15.66
C GLY A 83 -6.84 16.29 14.30
N ILE A 84 -7.35 15.06 14.30
CA ILE A 84 -7.62 14.28 13.09
C ILE A 84 -9.12 14.24 12.87
N GLU A 85 -9.59 14.82 11.76
CA GLU A 85 -10.98 14.68 11.35
C GLU A 85 -11.10 13.58 10.27
N ILE A 86 -12.01 12.63 10.51
CA ILE A 86 -12.45 11.67 9.51
C ILE A 86 -13.66 12.28 8.80
N THR A 87 -13.61 12.38 7.47
CA THR A 87 -14.65 13.02 6.67
C THR A 87 -15.95 12.21 6.68
N ARG A 88 -15.84 10.88 6.57
CA ARG A 88 -17.00 9.98 6.66
C ARG A 88 -16.57 8.56 7.00
N TRP A 89 -17.42 7.88 7.78
CA TRP A 89 -17.36 6.45 8.05
C TRP A 89 -18.40 5.72 7.18
N TYR A 90 -17.97 4.72 6.42
CA TYR A 90 -18.81 3.85 5.60
C TYR A 90 -18.72 2.41 6.10
N VAL A 91 -19.87 1.75 6.23
CA VAL A 91 -19.99 0.44 6.85
C VAL A 91 -20.82 -0.49 5.98
N CYS A 92 -20.28 -1.65 5.65
CA CYS A 92 -21.07 -2.75 5.12
C CYS A 92 -21.42 -3.75 6.24
N PRO A 93 -22.70 -3.89 6.66
CA PRO A 93 -23.11 -4.86 7.67
C PRO A 93 -23.30 -6.29 7.13
N HIS A 94 -23.23 -6.47 5.82
CA HIS A 94 -23.61 -7.71 5.17
C HIS A 94 -22.50 -8.75 5.19
N GLY A 95 -22.89 -10.02 5.34
CA GLY A 95 -22.00 -11.17 5.27
C GLY A 95 -21.52 -11.51 3.85
N PRO A 96 -20.56 -12.44 3.72
CA PRO A 96 -20.15 -12.99 2.44
C PRO A 96 -21.33 -13.58 1.66
N GLY A 97 -21.38 -13.37 0.34
CA GLY A 97 -22.41 -13.94 -0.53
C GLY A 97 -23.77 -13.23 -0.49
N ALA A 98 -23.94 -12.17 0.30
CA ALA A 98 -25.20 -11.42 0.40
C ALA A 98 -25.63 -10.68 -0.88
N GLY A 99 -24.77 -10.61 -1.91
CA GLY A 99 -25.06 -9.90 -3.16
C GLY A 99 -25.23 -8.38 -3.01
N CYS A 100 -24.82 -7.81 -1.88
CA CYS A 100 -24.91 -6.36 -1.65
C CYS A 100 -23.87 -5.61 -2.50
N GLN A 101 -24.19 -4.35 -2.80
CA GLN A 101 -23.28 -3.48 -3.55
C GLN A 101 -22.18 -2.90 -2.67
N CYS A 102 -22.31 -2.90 -1.34
CA CYS A 102 -21.42 -2.14 -0.45
C CYS A 102 -20.21 -2.91 0.10
N ARG A 103 -20.24 -4.25 0.14
CA ARG A 103 -19.14 -5.04 0.71
C ARG A 103 -17.89 -4.98 -0.16
N LYS A 104 -16.75 -4.60 0.40
CA LYS A 104 -15.44 -4.73 -0.29
C LYS A 104 -15.25 -6.21 -0.71
N PRO A 105 -14.85 -6.53 -1.95
CA PRO A 105 -14.10 -5.71 -2.91
C PRO A 105 -14.92 -4.78 -3.82
N SER A 106 -16.22 -4.59 -3.56
CA SER A 106 -16.99 -3.59 -4.30
C SER A 106 -16.42 -2.18 -4.09
N PRO A 107 -16.30 -1.36 -5.15
CA PRO A 107 -15.84 0.03 -5.06
C PRO A 107 -16.94 1.02 -4.63
N PHE A 108 -18.15 0.53 -4.33
CA PHE A 108 -19.35 1.35 -4.12
C PHE A 108 -19.13 2.54 -3.17
N PHE A 109 -18.58 2.32 -1.98
CA PHE A 109 -18.38 3.42 -1.02
C PHE A 109 -17.32 4.43 -1.47
N LEU A 110 -16.32 4.02 -2.25
CA LEU A 110 -15.31 4.92 -2.79
C LEU A 110 -15.92 5.82 -3.88
N HIS A 111 -16.75 5.25 -4.75
CA HIS A 111 -17.50 6.02 -5.75
C HIS A 111 -18.52 6.96 -5.10
N GLN A 112 -19.27 6.47 -4.10
CA GLN A 112 -20.20 7.30 -3.34
C GLN A 112 -19.50 8.51 -2.71
N ALA A 113 -18.34 8.29 -2.07
CA ALA A 113 -17.55 9.38 -1.51
C ALA A 113 -17.02 10.33 -2.59
N ALA A 114 -16.60 9.80 -3.74
CA ALA A 114 -16.13 10.63 -4.85
C ALA A 114 -17.20 11.56 -5.40
N GLU A 115 -18.44 11.08 -5.51
CA GLU A 115 -19.59 11.89 -5.91
C GLU A 115 -19.95 12.92 -4.84
N GLU A 116 -20.09 12.49 -3.58
CA GLU A 116 -20.53 13.33 -2.45
C GLU A 116 -19.53 14.44 -2.12
N PHE A 117 -18.23 14.14 -2.17
CA PHE A 117 -17.16 15.04 -1.72
C PHE A 117 -16.28 15.58 -2.85
N HIS A 118 -16.67 15.32 -4.10
CA HIS A 118 -15.96 15.72 -5.33
C HIS A 118 -14.49 15.30 -5.32
N LEU A 119 -14.25 13.99 -5.16
CA LEU A 119 -12.90 13.44 -5.03
C LEU A 119 -12.29 13.07 -6.37
N ASP A 120 -10.97 13.19 -6.47
CA ASP A 120 -10.19 12.65 -7.59
C ASP A 120 -9.64 11.27 -7.20
N LEU A 121 -10.34 10.21 -7.61
CA LEU A 121 -9.94 8.84 -7.29
C LEU A 121 -8.59 8.45 -7.90
N SER A 122 -8.19 9.04 -9.03
CA SER A 122 -6.88 8.76 -9.66
C SER A 122 -5.67 9.22 -8.81
N ARG A 123 -5.93 10.12 -7.85
CA ARG A 123 -4.97 10.63 -6.87
C ARG A 123 -5.29 10.16 -5.45
N SER A 124 -6.18 9.17 -5.32
CA SER A 124 -6.66 8.65 -4.04
C SER A 124 -6.12 7.24 -3.77
N PHE A 125 -6.21 6.83 -2.51
CA PHE A 125 -5.64 5.58 -2.01
C PHE A 125 -6.67 4.77 -1.23
N MET A 126 -6.63 3.44 -1.33
CA MET A 126 -7.33 2.54 -0.43
C MET A 126 -6.30 1.69 0.31
N ILE A 127 -6.32 1.72 1.64
CA ILE A 127 -5.36 1.04 2.49
C ILE A 127 -6.10 0.03 3.35
N GLY A 128 -5.63 -1.22 3.37
CA GLY A 128 -6.21 -2.27 4.20
C GLY A 128 -5.33 -3.51 4.27
N ASP A 129 -5.68 -4.43 5.16
CA ASP A 129 -4.97 -5.69 5.40
C ASP A 129 -5.63 -6.89 4.70
N HIS A 130 -6.71 -6.68 3.95
CA HIS A 130 -7.36 -7.73 3.16
C HIS A 130 -7.23 -7.47 1.66
N ALA A 131 -7.16 -8.55 0.87
CA ALA A 131 -7.18 -8.46 -0.58
C ALA A 131 -8.44 -7.76 -1.12
N ALA A 132 -9.53 -7.78 -0.36
CA ALA A 132 -10.76 -7.07 -0.68
C ALA A 132 -10.55 -5.55 -0.74
N ASP A 133 -9.71 -4.99 0.11
CA ASP A 133 -9.47 -3.54 0.21
C ASP A 133 -8.74 -3.03 -1.03
N VAL A 134 -7.60 -3.63 -1.33
CA VAL A 134 -6.77 -3.20 -2.44
C VAL A 134 -7.48 -3.42 -3.79
N ARG A 135 -8.31 -4.46 -3.88
CA ARG A 135 -9.18 -4.69 -5.05
C ARG A 135 -10.30 -3.64 -5.15
N ALA A 136 -10.91 -3.23 -4.04
CA ALA A 136 -11.89 -2.15 -4.04
C ALA A 136 -11.25 -0.83 -4.52
N GLY A 137 -10.05 -0.52 -4.02
CA GLY A 137 -9.26 0.63 -4.47
C GLY A 137 -9.04 0.60 -5.98
N ARG A 138 -8.46 -0.50 -6.50
CA ARG A 138 -8.21 -0.68 -7.94
C ARG A 138 -9.48 -0.57 -8.77
N ALA A 139 -10.57 -1.22 -8.34
CA ALA A 139 -11.86 -1.18 -9.03
C ALA A 139 -12.46 0.23 -9.08
N ALA A 140 -12.19 1.05 -8.05
CA ALA A 140 -12.62 2.45 -8.01
C ALA A 140 -11.74 3.40 -8.84
N GLY A 141 -10.58 2.93 -9.33
CA GLY A 141 -9.56 3.77 -9.96
C GLY A 141 -8.60 4.45 -8.97
N ALA A 142 -8.65 4.07 -7.70
CA ALA A 142 -7.70 4.48 -6.66
C ALA A 142 -6.53 3.49 -6.55
N CYS A 143 -5.44 3.93 -5.92
CA CYS A 143 -4.28 3.08 -5.68
C CYS A 143 -4.49 2.24 -4.41
N GLY A 144 -4.60 0.92 -4.58
CA GLY A 144 -4.70 -0.03 -3.46
C GLY A 144 -3.34 -0.32 -2.83
N LEU A 145 -3.22 -0.16 -1.50
CA LEU A 145 -2.01 -0.41 -0.71
C LEU A 145 -2.33 -1.45 0.37
N TYR A 146 -1.62 -2.58 0.34
CA TYR A 146 -1.85 -3.69 1.25
C TYR A 146 -0.97 -3.59 2.49
N LEU A 147 -1.50 -3.89 3.66
CA LEU A 147 -0.77 -3.91 4.92
C LEU A 147 -0.50 -5.34 5.42
N LEU A 148 0.61 -5.52 6.13
CA LEU A 148 0.96 -6.77 6.82
C LEU A 148 0.47 -6.81 8.29
N THR A 149 -0.20 -5.77 8.76
CA THR A 149 -0.87 -5.71 10.07
C THR A 149 -2.16 -6.54 10.06
N GLY A 150 -2.80 -6.74 11.23
CA GLY A 150 -4.04 -7.53 11.33
C GLY A 150 -3.92 -8.95 10.76
N HIS A 151 -4.74 -9.25 9.75
CA HIS A 151 -4.74 -10.50 9.00
C HIS A 151 -3.85 -10.48 7.75
N GLY A 152 -3.16 -9.36 7.50
CA GLY A 152 -2.32 -9.10 6.34
C GLY A 152 -1.31 -10.20 6.02
N ILE A 153 -0.51 -10.63 7.00
CA ILE A 153 0.46 -11.72 6.79
C ILE A 153 -0.23 -13.04 6.39
N ARG A 154 -1.38 -13.35 7.00
CA ARG A 154 -2.11 -14.62 6.76
C ARG A 154 -2.70 -14.68 5.36
N HIS A 155 -3.05 -13.52 4.80
CA HIS A 155 -3.74 -13.41 3.52
C HIS A 155 -2.87 -12.90 2.38
N LEU A 156 -1.56 -12.75 2.60
CA LEU A 156 -0.62 -12.23 1.59
C LEU A 156 -0.69 -13.01 0.27
N THR A 157 -0.85 -14.33 0.32
CA THR A 157 -0.95 -15.19 -0.89
C THR A 157 -2.22 -14.96 -1.72
N SER A 158 -3.22 -14.25 -1.16
CA SER A 158 -4.44 -13.87 -1.87
C SER A 158 -4.33 -12.53 -2.59
N VAL A 159 -3.24 -11.80 -2.36
CA VAL A 159 -2.97 -10.50 -2.98
C VAL A 159 -2.15 -10.71 -4.25
N PRO A 160 -2.62 -10.23 -5.41
CA PRO A 160 -1.82 -10.26 -6.63
C PRO A 160 -0.47 -9.52 -6.48
N ASP A 161 0.58 -10.04 -7.13
CA ASP A 161 1.96 -9.54 -7.05
C ASP A 161 2.16 -8.09 -7.51
N ASP A 162 1.17 -7.52 -8.21
CA ASP A 162 1.22 -6.14 -8.73
C ASP A 162 0.68 -5.10 -7.74
N PHE A 163 0.23 -5.51 -6.55
CA PHE A 163 -0.11 -4.59 -5.46
C PHE A 163 1.11 -4.27 -4.60
N LEU A 164 1.15 -3.03 -4.13
CA LEU A 164 2.17 -2.57 -3.18
C LEU A 164 1.82 -3.07 -1.78
N VAL A 165 2.80 -3.67 -1.12
CA VAL A 165 2.70 -4.26 0.21
C VAL A 165 3.58 -3.48 1.18
N PHE A 166 3.03 -3.13 2.33
CA PHE A 166 3.70 -2.37 3.39
C PHE A 166 3.60 -3.10 4.71
N ARG A 167 4.61 -2.94 5.57
CA ARG A 167 4.61 -3.59 6.89
C ARG A 167 3.47 -3.09 7.76
N HIS A 168 3.21 -1.78 7.70
CA HIS A 168 2.17 -1.11 8.46
C HIS A 168 1.78 0.23 7.82
N LEU A 169 0.73 0.87 8.36
CA LEU A 169 0.18 2.12 7.85
C LEU A 169 1.22 3.25 7.75
N GLY A 170 2.12 3.38 8.73
CA GLY A 170 3.20 4.38 8.69
C GLY A 170 4.07 4.31 7.41
N ASP A 171 4.54 3.12 7.04
CA ASP A 171 5.33 2.89 5.81
C ASP A 171 4.52 3.23 4.54
N ALA A 172 3.22 2.91 4.55
CA ALA A 172 2.33 3.25 3.44
C ALA A 172 2.15 4.77 3.30
N VAL A 173 2.02 5.50 4.41
CA VAL A 173 1.93 6.97 4.41
C VAL A 173 3.23 7.61 3.94
N ASP A 174 4.39 7.13 4.38
CA ASP A 174 5.70 7.58 3.86
C ASP A 174 5.75 7.48 2.33
N TRP A 175 5.25 6.36 1.80
CA TRP A 175 5.18 6.14 0.36
C TRP A 175 4.18 7.07 -0.34
N ILE A 176 2.98 7.26 0.21
CA ILE A 176 1.96 8.18 -0.35
C ILE A 176 2.52 9.60 -0.46
N LEU A 177 3.18 10.10 0.58
CA LEU A 177 3.72 11.46 0.58
C LEU A 177 4.85 11.64 -0.43
N LYS A 178 5.62 10.57 -0.68
CA LYS A 178 6.65 10.55 -1.73
C LYS A 178 6.04 10.42 -3.14
N TYR A 179 4.95 9.69 -3.29
CA TYR A 179 4.29 9.39 -4.57
C TYR A 179 2.79 9.75 -4.53
N PRO A 180 2.44 11.04 -4.45
CA PRO A 180 1.06 11.49 -4.22
C PRO A 180 0.10 11.26 -5.39
N ARG A 181 0.60 10.77 -6.55
CA ARG A 181 -0.21 10.31 -7.69
C ARG A 181 -0.15 8.78 -7.85
N GLY A 182 0.17 8.08 -6.77
CA GLY A 182 0.25 6.62 -6.71
C GLY A 182 1.14 6.02 -7.79
N MET A 183 0.61 5.02 -8.49
CA MET A 183 1.33 4.29 -9.55
C MET A 183 1.85 5.18 -10.68
N VAL A 184 1.17 6.30 -10.99
CA VAL A 184 1.64 7.22 -12.03
C VAL A 184 2.96 7.87 -11.63
N SER A 185 3.04 8.42 -10.41
CA SER A 185 4.29 8.99 -9.89
C SER A 185 5.38 7.94 -9.69
N LEU A 186 5.03 6.71 -9.31
CA LEU A 186 6.00 5.62 -9.19
C LEU A 186 6.58 5.24 -10.56
N GLN A 187 5.73 5.06 -11.58
CA GLN A 187 6.17 4.74 -12.94
C GLN A 187 7.07 5.82 -13.52
N GLN A 188 6.75 7.10 -13.26
CA GLN A 188 7.62 8.21 -13.65
C GLN A 188 9.01 8.11 -12.98
N ALA A 189 9.05 7.86 -11.66
CA ALA A 189 10.31 7.70 -10.94
C ALA A 189 11.14 6.50 -11.45
N ILE A 190 10.47 5.39 -11.78
CA ILE A 190 11.12 4.21 -12.39
C ILE A 190 11.68 4.57 -13.78
N ALA A 191 10.93 5.30 -14.61
CA ALA A 191 11.38 5.70 -15.94
C ALA A 191 12.60 6.64 -15.87
N GLU A 192 12.61 7.57 -14.92
CA GLU A 192 13.74 8.45 -14.64
C GLU A 192 14.97 7.66 -14.17
N ALA A 193 14.79 6.73 -13.23
CA ALA A 193 15.86 5.83 -12.77
C ALA A 193 16.44 5.00 -13.93
N ALA A 194 15.58 4.42 -14.77
CA ALA A 194 16.01 3.67 -15.95
C ALA A 194 16.78 4.54 -16.95
N ALA A 195 16.39 5.81 -17.12
CA ALA A 195 17.13 6.76 -17.96
C ALA A 195 18.51 7.11 -17.37
N CYS A 196 18.62 7.23 -16.04
CA CYS A 196 19.91 7.39 -15.37
C CYS A 196 20.84 6.21 -15.65
N ILE A 197 20.34 4.97 -15.49
CA ILE A 197 21.09 3.75 -15.76
C ILE A 197 21.59 3.71 -17.21
N ARG A 198 20.70 3.97 -18.19
CA ARG A 198 21.07 4.02 -19.62
C ARG A 198 22.12 5.07 -19.96
N ASN A 199 22.19 6.15 -19.17
CA ASN A 199 23.19 7.21 -19.33
C ASN A 199 24.47 6.94 -18.51
N GLY A 200 24.69 5.71 -18.04
CA GLY A 200 25.89 5.31 -17.29
C GLY A 200 25.94 5.83 -15.86
N LYS A 201 24.82 6.27 -15.29
CA LYS A 201 24.75 6.75 -13.90
C LYS A 201 24.31 5.64 -12.95
N LEU A 202 24.70 5.77 -11.69
CA LEU A 202 24.22 4.93 -10.61
C LEU A 202 22.82 5.34 -10.14
N VAL A 203 22.01 4.35 -9.76
CA VAL A 203 20.73 4.55 -9.07
C VAL A 203 20.80 3.90 -7.70
N VAL A 204 20.33 4.63 -6.68
CA VAL A 204 20.14 4.13 -5.32
C VAL A 204 18.70 3.69 -5.14
N PHE A 205 18.47 2.50 -4.59
CA PHE A 205 17.12 2.01 -4.27
C PHE A 205 17.10 1.32 -2.90
N PRO A 206 15.99 1.40 -2.16
CA PRO A 206 15.87 0.76 -0.84
C PRO A 206 15.84 -0.76 -0.96
N THR A 207 16.44 -1.46 0.01
CA THR A 207 16.26 -2.90 0.26
C THR A 207 15.93 -3.11 1.75
N GLU A 208 15.64 -4.34 2.17
CA GLU A 208 15.22 -4.65 3.56
C GLU A 208 16.23 -4.18 4.62
N THR A 209 17.54 -4.32 4.37
CA THR A 209 18.58 -4.07 5.37
C THR A 209 19.48 -2.88 5.06
N VAL A 210 19.68 -2.54 3.78
CA VAL A 210 20.53 -1.42 3.34
C VAL A 210 20.03 -0.82 2.02
N TYR A 211 20.63 0.26 1.55
CA TYR A 211 20.38 0.73 0.19
C TYR A 211 21.19 -0.08 -0.84
N GLY A 212 20.51 -0.53 -1.89
CA GLY A 212 21.12 -1.09 -3.10
C GLY A 212 21.65 0.02 -4.02
N LEU A 213 22.65 -0.33 -4.83
CA LEU A 213 23.11 0.48 -5.97
C LEU A 213 22.94 -0.35 -7.24
N GLY A 214 22.34 0.25 -8.26
CA GLY A 214 22.18 -0.34 -9.58
C GLY A 214 22.87 0.50 -10.65
N ALA A 215 23.39 -0.18 -11.66
CA ALA A 215 23.97 0.39 -12.88
C ALA A 215 23.74 -0.55 -14.05
N ASP A 216 24.09 -0.10 -15.25
CA ASP A 216 24.11 -0.95 -16.43
C ASP A 216 25.30 -1.92 -16.35
N ALA A 217 25.01 -3.22 -16.34
CA ALA A 217 26.01 -4.27 -16.23
C ALA A 217 26.97 -4.31 -17.43
N PHE A 218 26.56 -3.80 -18.59
CA PHE A 218 27.39 -3.74 -19.80
C PHE A 218 28.24 -2.46 -19.87
N ASN A 219 28.09 -1.53 -18.92
CA ASN A 219 28.89 -0.31 -18.86
C ASN A 219 30.00 -0.43 -17.81
N ALA A 220 31.22 -0.69 -18.27
CA ALA A 220 32.39 -0.91 -17.40
C ALA A 220 32.67 0.27 -16.45
N THR A 221 32.47 1.52 -16.89
CA THR A 221 32.66 2.70 -16.05
C THR A 221 31.61 2.76 -14.94
N ALA A 222 30.33 2.56 -15.29
CA ALA A 222 29.26 2.57 -14.31
C ALA A 222 29.40 1.42 -13.28
N VAL A 223 29.88 0.25 -13.73
CA VAL A 223 30.21 -0.87 -12.83
C VAL A 223 31.35 -0.50 -11.88
N ALA A 224 32.43 0.11 -12.38
CA ALA A 224 33.54 0.58 -11.54
C ALA A 224 33.07 1.60 -10.48
N ASP A 225 32.13 2.47 -10.83
CA ASP A 225 31.55 3.44 -9.91
C ASP A 225 30.77 2.77 -8.75
N ILE A 226 30.14 1.60 -8.96
CA ILE A 226 29.53 0.81 -7.88
C ILE A 226 30.59 0.40 -6.85
N PHE A 227 31.72 -0.15 -7.31
CA PHE A 227 32.81 -0.59 -6.42
C PHE A 227 33.38 0.59 -5.64
N ALA A 228 33.63 1.72 -6.31
CA ALA A 228 34.12 2.93 -5.68
C ALA A 228 33.14 3.47 -4.63
N ALA A 229 31.85 3.59 -4.99
CA ALA A 229 30.81 4.12 -4.09
C ALA A 229 30.57 3.24 -2.86
N LYS A 230 30.66 1.91 -3.01
CA LYS A 230 30.50 0.95 -1.90
C LYS A 230 31.79 0.67 -1.14
N GLN A 231 32.93 1.19 -1.61
CA GLN A 231 34.26 0.77 -1.15
C GLN A 231 34.41 -0.77 -1.16
N ARG A 232 33.83 -1.41 -2.17
CA ARG A 232 33.77 -2.87 -2.30
C ARG A 232 35.08 -3.40 -2.89
N PRO A 233 35.64 -4.51 -2.38
CA PRO A 233 36.74 -5.20 -3.03
C PRO A 233 36.37 -5.63 -4.46
N LEU A 234 37.26 -5.44 -5.43
CA LEU A 234 37.02 -5.82 -6.83
C LEU A 234 36.82 -7.32 -7.03
N ALA A 235 37.27 -8.14 -6.07
CA ALA A 235 37.08 -9.59 -6.09
C ALA A 235 35.66 -10.03 -5.71
N ASP A 236 34.86 -9.14 -5.11
CA ASP A 236 33.53 -9.48 -4.64
C ASP A 236 32.51 -9.30 -5.79
N PRO A 237 31.89 -10.39 -6.27
CA PRO A 237 31.05 -10.33 -7.47
C PRO A 237 29.82 -9.43 -7.27
N LEU A 238 29.36 -8.81 -8.34
CA LEU A 238 28.07 -8.11 -8.39
C LEU A 238 26.98 -9.05 -8.88
N ILE A 239 25.76 -8.83 -8.41
CA ILE A 239 24.58 -9.54 -8.90
C ILE A 239 24.09 -8.82 -10.16
N VAL A 240 23.86 -9.58 -11.22
CA VAL A 240 23.23 -9.08 -12.46
C VAL A 240 21.78 -9.54 -12.48
N HIS A 241 20.86 -8.60 -12.60
CA HIS A 241 19.43 -8.89 -12.77
C HIS A 241 19.09 -8.96 -14.26
N ILE A 242 18.38 -10.02 -14.65
CA ILE A 242 17.81 -10.20 -15.98
C ILE A 242 16.29 -10.22 -15.86
N ALA A 243 15.62 -9.63 -16.85
CA ALA A 243 14.16 -9.63 -16.97
C ALA A 243 13.66 -10.86 -17.75
N ASP A 244 14.49 -11.42 -18.63
CA ASP A 244 14.17 -12.59 -19.44
C ASP A 244 15.35 -13.57 -19.50
N ARG A 245 15.06 -14.87 -19.58
CA ARG A 245 16.08 -15.94 -19.62
C ARG A 245 17.01 -15.80 -20.83
N ALA A 246 16.54 -15.29 -21.97
CA ALA A 246 17.34 -15.09 -23.18
C ALA A 246 18.52 -14.14 -22.96
N GLN A 247 18.46 -13.26 -21.95
CA GLN A 247 19.56 -12.35 -21.61
C GLN A 247 20.77 -13.07 -21.01
N LEU A 248 20.66 -14.34 -20.63
CA LEU A 248 21.81 -15.13 -20.16
C LEU A 248 22.87 -15.28 -21.26
N ASP A 249 22.45 -15.40 -22.53
CA ASP A 249 23.35 -15.63 -23.65
C ASP A 249 24.37 -14.48 -23.83
N ASP A 250 23.99 -13.27 -23.42
CA ASP A 250 24.85 -12.08 -23.46
C ASP A 250 25.75 -11.95 -22.21
N LEU A 251 25.50 -12.72 -21.14
CA LEU A 251 26.13 -12.55 -19.83
C LEU A 251 27.05 -13.69 -19.41
N VAL A 252 26.87 -14.90 -19.94
CA VAL A 252 27.65 -16.08 -19.54
C VAL A 252 28.33 -16.75 -20.73
N GLN A 253 29.55 -17.25 -20.54
CA GLN A 253 30.28 -18.00 -21.58
C GLN A 253 29.79 -19.45 -21.69
N ALA A 254 29.31 -20.02 -20.60
CA ALA A 254 28.75 -21.36 -20.55
C ALA A 254 27.76 -21.46 -19.39
N LEU A 255 26.60 -22.07 -19.63
CA LEU A 255 25.62 -22.36 -18.60
C LEU A 255 25.73 -23.85 -18.22
N PRO A 256 26.14 -24.17 -16.97
CA PRO A 256 26.21 -25.57 -16.54
C PRO A 256 24.82 -26.22 -16.57
N ALA A 257 24.74 -27.50 -16.95
CA ALA A 257 23.48 -28.25 -16.98
C ALA A 257 22.72 -28.27 -15.64
N VAL A 258 23.41 -28.05 -14.51
CA VAL A 258 22.76 -27.86 -13.20
C VAL A 258 22.06 -26.52 -13.08
N ALA A 259 22.64 -25.44 -13.63
CA ALA A 259 22.04 -24.11 -13.63
C ALA A 259 20.81 -24.08 -14.56
N GLU A 260 20.86 -24.77 -15.70
CA GLU A 260 19.72 -24.88 -16.62
C GLU A 260 18.45 -25.45 -15.97
N ARG A 261 18.58 -26.32 -14.96
CA ARG A 261 17.47 -26.94 -14.23
C ARG A 261 16.90 -26.04 -13.12
N LEU A 262 17.61 -24.97 -12.76
CA LEU A 262 17.21 -24.01 -11.72
C LEU A 262 16.58 -22.74 -12.32
N CYS A 263 16.86 -22.45 -13.59
CA CYS A 263 16.23 -21.40 -14.39
C CYS A 263 14.96 -21.90 -15.07
#